data_AF-A0A837I4J1-F1
#
_entry.id   AF-A0A837I4J1-F1
#
_cell.length_a   1.000
_cell.length_b   1.000
_cell.length_c   1.000
_cell.angle_alpha   90.00
_cell.angle_beta   90.00
_cell.angle_gamma   90.00
#
_symmetry.space_group_name_H-M   'P 1'
#
loop_
_entity.id
_entity.type
_entity.pdbx_description
1 polymer ?
#
loop_
_entity_poly.entity_id
_entity_poly.type
_entity_poly.pdbx_seq_one_letter_code
_entity_poly.pdbx_strand_id
1 'polypeptide(L)' 'MKPAVVNLGGLDKKFVDGEKVTVKLLADRGLIAARNGKFPKVKILGAGKLTRKLTFEEDILMSESVKKHVGKI' A
#
# COMPACT_ATOMS: atom_id res chain seq x y z
N MET A 1 3.41 8.52 -15.95
CA MET A 1 3.88 8.59 -14.54
C MET A 1 4.07 7.17 -14.04
N LYS A 2 5.25 6.80 -13.53
CA LYS A 2 5.48 5.44 -12.98
C LYS A 2 4.67 5.28 -11.68
N PRO A 3 4.05 4.11 -11.43
CA PRO A 3 3.37 3.88 -10.18
C PRO A 3 4.37 3.89 -9.01
N ALA A 4 3.95 4.41 -7.86
CA ALA A 4 4.73 4.31 -6.64
C ALA A 4 4.68 2.87 -6.14
N VAL A 5 5.84 2.31 -5.84
CA VAL A 5 5.98 0.93 -5.40
C VAL A 5 6.08 0.91 -3.89
N VAL A 6 5.21 0.15 -3.23
CA VAL A 6 5.18 -0.02 -1.78
C VAL A 6 5.31 -1.51 -1.45
N ASN A 7 6.12 -1.83 -0.45
CA ASN A 7 6.37 -3.21 -0.03
C ASN A 7 5.57 -3.55 1.24
N LEU A 8 5.15 -4.81 1.37
CA LEU A 8 4.42 -5.31 2.55
C LEU A 8 5.14 -5.03 3.88
N GLY A 9 6.46 -5.23 3.93
CA GLY A 9 7.23 -4.95 5.15
C GLY A 9 7.26 -3.46 5.54
N GLY A 10 7.06 -2.55 4.58
CA GLY A 10 6.92 -1.11 4.87
C GLY A 10 5.55 -0.77 5.45
N LEU A 11 4.51 -1.44 4.97
CA LEU A 11 3.16 -1.30 5.48
C LEU A 11 3.05 -1.82 6.92
N ASP A 12 3.59 -3.01 7.19
CA ASP A 12 3.56 -3.64 8.51
C ASP A 12 4.20 -2.79 9.62
N LYS A 13 5.22 -1.98 9.27
CA LYS A 13 5.90 -1.07 10.21
C LYS A 13 5.21 0.27 10.40
N LYS A 14 4.40 0.71 9.44
CA LYS A 14 3.82 2.07 9.39
C LYS A 14 2.33 2.10 9.72
N PHE A 15 1.65 0.96 9.57
CA PHE A 15 0.21 0.81 9.80
C PHE A 15 -0.06 -0.11 10.98
N VAL A 16 -1.23 0.07 11.58
CA VAL A 16 -1.72 -0.78 12.67
C VAL A 16 -2.74 -1.81 12.18
N ASP A 17 -3.02 -2.82 13.00
CA ASP A 17 -4.00 -3.86 12.67
C ASP A 17 -5.40 -3.26 12.49
N GLY A 18 -6.09 -3.66 11.41
CA GLY A 18 -7.42 -3.16 11.06
C GLY A 18 -7.44 -1.84 10.28
N GLU A 19 -6.30 -1.21 10.02
CA GLU A 19 -6.25 0.11 9.37
C GLU A 19 -6.57 0.02 7.86
N LYS A 20 -7.19 1.08 7.33
CA LYS A 20 -7.46 1.24 5.90
C LYS A 20 -6.33 2.00 5.22
N VAL A 21 -5.61 1.31 4.34
CA VAL A 21 -4.55 1.85 3.50
C VAL A 21 -5.18 2.60 2.32
N THR A 22 -5.01 3.91 2.32
CA THR A 22 -5.42 4.81 1.22
C THR A 22 -4.21 5.53 0.64
N VAL A 23 -4.34 6.07 -0.58
CA VAL A 23 -3.26 6.82 -1.24
C VAL A 23 -2.80 8.01 -0.38
N LYS A 24 -3.75 8.68 0.27
CA LYS A 24 -3.45 9.83 1.14
C LYS A 24 -2.67 9.40 2.39
N LEU A 25 -3.11 8.33 3.06
CA LEU A 25 -2.41 7.79 4.23
C LEU A 25 -1.00 7.31 3.87
N LEU A 26 -0.83 6.68 2.71
CA LEU A 26 0.51 6.30 2.24
C LEU A 26 1.41 7.52 2.05
N ALA A 27 0.86 8.64 1.58
CA ALA A 27 1.61 9.88 1.44
C ALA A 27 1.95 10.50 2.80
N ASP A 28 0.96 10.57 3.70
CA ASP A 28 1.13 11.10 5.06
C ASP A 28 2.15 10.29 5.87
N ARG A 29 2.23 8.97 5.65
CA ARG A 29 3.22 8.08 6.29
C ARG A 29 4.60 8.12 5.60
N GLY A 30 4.74 8.88 4.52
CA GLY A 30 5.97 9.04 3.74
C GLY A 30 6.34 7.84 2.87
N LEU A 31 5.38 6.95 2.56
CA LEU A 31 5.60 5.79 1.69
C LEU A 31 5.49 6.13 0.20
N ILE A 32 4.73 7.17 -0.12
CA ILE A 32 4.65 7.73 -1.47
C ILE A 32 4.78 9.25 -1.40
N ALA A 33 5.21 9.87 -2.49
CA ALA A 33 5.26 11.32 -2.62
C ALA A 33 4.33 11.78 -3.75
N ALA A 34 3.64 12.91 -3.54
CA ALA A 34 2.97 13.59 -4.63
C ALA A 34 4.02 14.12 -5.60
N ARG A 35 3.76 13.96 -6.91
CA ARG A 35 4.62 14.50 -7.96
C ARG A 35 3.78 15.43 -8.81
N ASN A 36 4.22 16.69 -8.93
CA ASN A 36 3.49 17.75 -9.63
C ASN A 36 2.06 17.96 -9.08
N GLY A 37 1.91 17.96 -7.76
CA GLY A 37 0.62 18.15 -7.09
C GLY A 37 -0.39 17.01 -7.25
N LYS A 38 0.01 15.88 -7.85
CA LYS A 38 -0.83 14.70 -8.04
C LYS A 38 -0.22 13.46 -7.40
N PHE A 39 -1.05 12.62 -6.81
CA PHE A 39 -0.60 11.34 -6.28
C PHE A 39 -0.45 10.31 -7.40
N PRO A 40 0.67 9.56 -7.43
CA PRO A 40 0.82 8.45 -8.38
C PRO A 40 -0.13 7.32 -8.02
N LYS A 41 -0.46 6.48 -9.02
CA LYS A 41 -1.04 5.17 -8.76
C LYS A 41 -0.08 4.36 -7.88
N VAL A 42 -0.62 3.65 -6.91
CA VAL A 42 0.18 2.83 -5.98
C VAL A 42 0.13 1.38 -6.44
N LYS A 43 1.29 0.72 -6.43
CA LYS A 43 1.41 -0.73 -6.65
C LYS A 43 2.10 -1.38 -5.45
N ILE A 44 1.38 -2.27 -4.78
CA ILE A 44 1.92 -3.05 -3.66
C ILE A 44 2.60 -4.31 -4.20
N LEU A 45 3.84 -4.52 -3.77
CA LEU A 45 4.61 -5.73 -4.03
C LEU A 45 4.77 -6.56 -2.77
N GLY A 46 4.77 -7.88 -2.96
CA GLY A 46 4.86 -8.89 -1.90
C GLY A 46 6.24 -9.06 -1.30
N ALA A 47 7.01 -7.98 -1.12
CA ALA A 47 8.31 -8.02 -0.49
C ALA A 47 8.19 -7.75 1.03
N GLY A 48 8.66 -8.69 1.84
CA GLY A 48 8.52 -8.67 3.29
C GLY A 48 7.28 -9.41 3.78
N LYS A 49 7.10 -9.46 5.10
CA LYS A 49 5.95 -10.09 5.75
C LYS A 49 4.91 -9.02 6.10
N LEU A 50 3.63 -9.35 5.91
CA LEU A 50 2.51 -8.60 6.46
C LEU A 50 1.88 -9.45 7.56
N THR A 51 2.01 -8.99 8.80
CA THR A 51 1.40 -9.63 9.98
C THR A 51 0.08 -8.95 10.36
N ARG A 52 -0.07 -7.68 9.97
CA ARG A 52 -1.27 -6.87 10.23
C ARG A 52 -2.35 -7.12 9.19
N LYS A 53 -3.60 -7.21 9.66
CA LYS A 53 -4.79 -7.22 8.80
C LYS A 53 -5.06 -5.80 8.33
N LEU A 54 -4.61 -5.48 7.12
CA LEU A 54 -4.86 -4.18 6.50
C LEU A 54 -5.95 -4.29 5.45
N THR A 55 -6.76 -3.25 5.34
CA THR A 55 -7.75 -3.10 4.28
C THR A 55 -7.22 -2.12 3.26
N PHE A 56 -7.46 -2.35 1.97
CA PHE A 56 -6.91 -1.52 0.90
C PHE A 56 -8.02 -0.90 0.07
N GLU A 57 -7.82 0.35 -0.33
CA GLU A 57 -8.70 1.04 -1.25
C GLU A 57 -8.62 0.47 -2.67
N GLU A 58 -9.72 0.53 -3.43
CA GLU A 58 -9.83 -0.06 -4.78
C GLU A 58 -8.81 0.50 -5.77
N ASP A 59 -8.40 1.76 -5.59
CA ASP A 59 -7.40 2.43 -6.42
C ASP A 59 -5.97 1.91 -6.24
N ILE A 60 -5.74 1.02 -5.27
CA ILE A 60 -4.43 0.42 -4.99
C ILE A 60 -4.26 -0.88 -5.80
N LEU A 61 -3.25 -0.89 -6.66
CA LEU A 61 -2.88 -2.07 -7.43
C LEU A 61 -2.05 -3.03 -6.56
N MET A 62 -2.27 -4.33 -6.71
CA MET A 62 -1.53 -5.36 -5.98
C MET A 62 -0.98 -6.42 -6.93
N SER A 63 0.22 -6.93 -6.64
CA SER A 63 0.73 -8.13 -7.32
C SER A 63 -0.07 -9.38 -6.95
N GLU A 64 -0.02 -10.40 -7.80
CA GLU A 64 -0.70 -11.68 -7.54
C GLU A 64 -0.23 -12.33 -6.24
N SER A 65 1.06 -12.20 -5.91
CA SER A 65 1.63 -12.67 -4.63
C SER A 65 1.00 -12.01 -3.40
N VAL A 66 0.64 -10.72 -3.50
CA VAL A 66 0.00 -9.96 -2.42
C VAL A 66 -1.45 -10.39 -2.28
N LYS A 67 -2.19 -10.54 -3.38
CA LYS A 67 -3.59 -11.01 -3.36
C LYS A 67 -3.77 -12.38 -2.70
N LYS A 68 -2.71 -13.21 -2.64
CA LYS A 68 -2.71 -14.49 -1.91
C LYS A 68 -2.55 -14.33 -0.39
N HIS A 69 -1.93 -13.24 0.05
CA HIS A 69 -1.63 -12.95 1.47
C HIS A 69 -2.64 -12.00 2.11
N VAL A 70 -3.38 -11.22 1.33
CA VAL A 70 -4.42 -10.30 1.81
C VAL A 70 -5.74 -10.54 1.09
N GLY A 71 -6.82 -10.54 1.86
CA GLY A 71 -8.18 -10.56 1.33
C GLY A 71 -8.54 -9.21 0.71
N LYS A 72 -9.20 -9.24 -0.44
CA LYS A 72 -9.89 -8.07 -1.01
C LYS A 72 -11.17 -7.80 -0.19
N ILE A 73 -11.48 -6.54 0.02
CA ILE A 73 -12.81 -6.08 0.46
C ILE A 73 -13.52 -5.49 -0.75
#